data_AF-A0A2V9Q7V2-F1
#
_entry.id   AF-A0A2V9Q7V2-F1
#
_cell.length_a   1.000
_cell.length_b   1.000
_cell.length_c   1.000
_cell.angle_alpha   90.00
_cell.angle_beta   90.00
_cell.angle_gamma   90.00
#
_symmetry.space_group_name_H-M   'P 1'
#
loop_
_entity.id
_entity.type
_entity.pdbx_description
1 polymer ?
#
loop_
_entity_poly.entity_id
_entity_poly.type
_entity_poly.pdbx_seq_one_letter_code
_entity_poly.pdbx_strand_id
1 'polypeptide(L)'
;ELTEAISRLSLLREELKASIDADAESYNSVMAAYKKSRESASADGLIDSALKQATSVPLGVAERAREVLTISASLGPITNPNMKSDLTTASALARAAIEGGLANVDINMESLKDAEFVAKVRRRAGALK
;
A
#
# COMPACT_ATOMS: atom_id res chain seq x y z
N GLU A 1 -8.03 18.72 16.74
CA GLU A 1 -7.27 18.92 15.49
C GLU A 1 -5.82 18.46 15.58
N LEU A 2 -4.89 19.20 16.21
CA LEU A 2 -3.47 18.80 16.20
C LEU A 2 -3.19 17.47 16.92
N THR A 3 -3.77 17.26 18.11
CA THR A 3 -3.61 16.01 18.88
C THR A 3 -4.14 14.80 18.10
N GLU A 4 -5.29 14.96 17.44
CA GLU A 4 -5.91 13.91 16.64
C GLU A 4 -5.05 13.57 15.42
N ALA A 5 -4.53 14.58 14.71
CA ALA A 5 -3.60 14.38 13.62
C ALA A 5 -2.32 13.64 14.07
N ILE A 6 -1.74 14.02 15.21
CA ILE A 6 -0.57 13.34 15.78
C ILE A 6 -0.89 11.88 16.10
N SER A 7 -2.02 11.60 16.75
CA SER A 7 -2.45 10.24 17.06
C SER A 7 -2.64 9.42 15.79
N ARG A 8 -3.32 9.95 14.77
CA ARG A 8 -3.56 9.21 13.53
C ARG A 8 -2.28 9.00 12.72
N LEU A 9 -1.43 10.01 12.57
CA LEU A 9 -0.14 9.88 11.89
C LEU A 9 0.79 8.89 12.60
N SER A 10 0.74 8.82 13.93
CA SER A 10 1.51 7.83 14.69
C SER A 10 1.06 6.40 14.40
N LEU A 11 -0.26 6.16 14.33
CA LEU A 11 -0.81 4.87 13.92
C LEU A 11 -0.42 4.52 12.48
N LEU A 12 -0.60 5.45 11.54
CA LEU A 12 -0.22 5.26 10.14
C LEU A 12 1.27 4.92 9.99
N ARG A 13 2.15 5.54 10.79
CA ARG A 13 3.58 5.22 10.79
C ARG A 13 3.83 3.76 11.16
N GLU A 14 3.20 3.25 12.22
CA GLU A 14 3.41 1.86 12.62
C GLU A 14 2.77 0.87 11.62
N GLU A 15 1.61 1.21 11.05
CA GLU A 15 0.98 0.41 9.98
C GLU A 15 1.85 0.35 8.71
N LEU A 16 2.45 1.47 8.31
CA LEU A 16 3.37 1.54 7.16
C LEU A 16 4.68 0.79 7.44
N LYS A 17 5.21 0.85 8.66
CA LYS A 17 6.37 0.05 9.06
C LYS A 17 6.07 -1.44 9.01
N ALA A 18 4.93 -1.87 9.55
CA ALA A 18 4.52 -3.27 9.50
C ALA A 18 4.28 -3.77 8.06
N SER A 19 3.96 -2.86 7.13
CA SER A 19 3.81 -3.20 5.72
C SER A 19 5.13 -3.64 5.06
N ILE A 20 6.28 -3.26 5.62
CA ILE A 20 7.61 -3.70 5.12
C ILE A 20 7.75 -5.21 5.31
N ASP A 21 7.49 -5.70 6.52
CA ASP A 21 7.57 -7.13 6.82
C ASP A 21 6.47 -7.90 6.07
N ALA A 22 5.25 -7.34 6.00
CA ALA A 22 4.15 -7.94 5.25
C ALA A 22 4.46 -8.09 3.76
N ASP A 23 5.17 -7.14 3.16
CA ASP A 23 5.59 -7.21 1.75
C ASP A 23 6.57 -8.37 1.53
N ALA A 24 7.61 -8.45 2.38
CA ALA A 24 8.58 -9.54 2.34
C ALA A 24 7.93 -10.92 2.54
N GLU A 25 7.01 -11.03 3.50
CA GLU A 25 6.25 -12.26 3.74
C GLU A 25 5.35 -12.63 2.56
N SER A 26 4.69 -11.65 1.94
CA SER A 26 3.83 -11.89 0.78
C SER A 26 4.63 -12.35 -0.44
N TYR A 27 5.81 -11.77 -0.67
CA TYR A 27 6.73 -12.20 -1.72
C TYR A 27 7.19 -13.64 -1.50
N ASN A 28 7.62 -13.98 -0.28
CA ASN A 28 8.01 -15.34 0.08
C ASN A 28 6.88 -16.35 -0.14
N SER A 29 5.64 -15.95 0.18
CA SER A 29 4.45 -16.79 -0.03
C SER A 29 4.18 -17.04 -1.52
N VAL A 30 4.31 -16.02 -2.37
CA VAL A 30 4.20 -16.16 -3.83
C VAL A 30 5.28 -17.12 -4.37
N MET A 31 6.52 -16.97 -3.93
CA MET A 31 7.62 -17.84 -4.35
C MET A 31 7.42 -19.30 -3.92
N ALA A 32 6.93 -19.51 -2.71
CA ALA A 32 6.61 -20.85 -2.20
C ALA A 32 5.45 -21.49 -3.00
N ALA A 33 4.42 -20.72 -3.33
CA ALA A 33 3.30 -21.19 -4.14
C ALA A 33 3.75 -21.62 -5.55
N TYR A 34 4.60 -20.81 -6.21
CA TYR A 34 5.18 -21.17 -7.51
C TYR A 34 6.11 -22.38 -7.45
N LYS A 35 6.82 -22.59 -6.34
CA LYS A 35 7.64 -23.80 -6.17
C LYS A 35 6.74 -25.03 -6.10
N LYS A 36 5.68 -24.98 -5.30
CA LYS A 36 4.77 -26.10 -5.09
C LYS A 36 3.98 -26.46 -6.34
N SER A 37 3.64 -25.50 -7.21
CA SER A 37 2.94 -25.78 -8.46
C SER A 37 3.76 -26.59 -9.47
N ARG A 38 5.10 -26.54 -9.38
CA ARG A 38 5.98 -27.41 -10.16
C ARG A 38 5.99 -28.86 -9.67
N GLU A 39 5.61 -29.08 -8.42
CA GLU A 39 5.62 -30.40 -7.76
C GLU A 39 4.23 -31.06 -7.79
N SER A 40 3.14 -30.27 -7.90
CA SER A 40 1.77 -30.78 -7.96
C SER A 40 0.82 -29.83 -8.69
N ALA A 41 -0.01 -30.36 -9.59
CA ALA A 41 -1.02 -29.61 -10.35
C ALA A 41 -2.17 -29.04 -9.48
N SER A 42 -2.26 -29.39 -8.20
CA SER A 42 -3.31 -28.93 -7.28
C SER A 42 -2.97 -27.59 -6.57
N ALA A 43 -1.91 -26.90 -6.99
CA ALA A 43 -1.41 -25.69 -6.31
C ALA A 43 -1.96 -24.36 -6.86
N ASP A 44 -2.81 -24.39 -7.90
CA ASP A 44 -3.31 -23.16 -8.56
C ASP A 44 -4.04 -22.21 -7.60
N GLY A 45 -4.82 -22.75 -6.66
CA GLY A 45 -5.49 -21.94 -5.63
C GLY A 45 -4.52 -21.28 -4.64
N LEU A 46 -3.33 -21.85 -4.44
CA LEU A 46 -2.29 -21.27 -3.56
C LEU A 46 -1.61 -20.08 -4.23
N ILE A 47 -1.36 -20.15 -5.54
CA ILE A 47 -0.79 -19.04 -6.31
C ILE A 47 -1.75 -17.86 -6.29
N ASP A 48 -3.04 -18.09 -6.59
CA ASP A 48 -4.03 -17.02 -6.62
C ASP A 48 -4.18 -16.33 -5.25
N SER A 49 -4.23 -17.10 -4.17
CA SER A 49 -4.27 -16.56 -2.80
C SER A 49 -3.03 -15.73 -2.47
N ALA A 50 -1.83 -16.24 -2.79
CA ALA A 50 -0.57 -15.54 -2.53
C ALA A 50 -0.46 -14.24 -3.34
N LEU A 51 -0.87 -14.25 -4.61
CA LEU A 51 -0.88 -13.04 -5.45
C LEU A 51 -1.90 -12.01 -4.96
N LYS A 52 -3.07 -12.43 -4.48
CA LYS A 52 -4.05 -11.51 -3.86
C LYS A 52 -3.48 -10.84 -2.62
N GLN A 53 -2.75 -11.58 -1.79
CA GLN A 53 -2.06 -11.02 -0.64
C GLN A 53 -0.97 -10.04 -1.07
N ALA A 54 -0.08 -10.45 -1.99
CA ALA A 54 0.99 -9.61 -2.52
C ALA A 54 0.48 -8.36 -3.25
N THR A 55 -0.73 -8.39 -3.82
CA THR A 55 -1.38 -7.20 -4.40
C THR A 55 -1.95 -6.30 -3.31
N SER A 56 -2.47 -6.88 -2.22
CA SER A 56 -3.17 -6.14 -1.17
C SER A 56 -2.23 -5.31 -0.29
N VAL A 57 -0.99 -5.77 -0.07
CA VAL A 57 0.02 -5.05 0.73
C VAL A 57 0.37 -3.68 0.11
N PRO A 58 0.85 -3.57 -1.14
CA PRO A 58 1.19 -2.29 -1.75
C PRO A 58 -0.04 -1.40 -1.99
N LEU A 59 -1.24 -1.97 -2.19
CA LEU A 59 -2.48 -1.19 -2.21
C LEU A 59 -2.73 -0.51 -0.87
N GLY A 60 -2.57 -1.25 0.23
CA GLY A 60 -2.70 -0.70 1.57
C GLY A 60 -1.65 0.36 1.90
N VAL A 61 -0.43 0.23 1.35
CA VAL A 61 0.60 1.28 1.45
C VAL A 61 0.14 2.56 0.76
N ALA A 62 -0.36 2.46 -0.47
CA ALA A 62 -0.85 3.61 -1.23
C ALA A 62 -2.06 4.30 -0.54
N GLU A 63 -2.99 3.52 0.02
CA GLU A 63 -4.15 4.05 0.75
C GLU A 63 -3.73 4.84 2.00
N ARG A 64 -2.83 4.28 2.80
CA ARG A 64 -2.30 4.95 4.00
C ARG A 64 -1.48 6.18 3.64
N ALA A 65 -0.67 6.11 2.59
CA ALA A 65 0.08 7.26 2.10
C ALA A 65 -0.85 8.40 1.62
N ARG A 66 -1.98 8.08 0.98
CA ARG A 66 -3.02 9.07 0.63
C ARG A 66 -3.64 9.71 1.86
N GLU A 67 -3.83 8.96 2.94
CA GLU A 67 -4.29 9.52 4.21
C GLU A 67 -3.24 10.45 4.84
N VAL A 68 -1.96 10.05 4.87
CA VAL A 68 -0.85 10.92 5.32
C VAL A 68 -0.82 12.23 4.53
N LEU A 69 -0.98 12.17 3.21
CA LEU A 69 -1.03 13.36 2.35
C LEU A 69 -2.21 14.27 2.71
N THR A 70 -3.38 13.69 2.97
CA THR A 70 -4.60 14.42 3.34
C THR A 70 -4.45 15.13 4.68
N ILE A 71 -3.96 14.43 5.71
CA ILE A 71 -3.71 15.00 7.03
C ILE A 71 -2.62 16.08 6.93
N SER A 72 -1.54 15.83 6.19
CA SER A 72 -0.45 16.80 6.02
C SER A 72 -0.94 18.10 5.37
N ALA A 73 -1.85 18.00 4.40
CA ALA A 73 -2.47 19.17 3.77
C ALA A 73 -3.38 19.95 4.73
N SER A 74 -4.16 19.25 5.58
CA SER A 74 -5.05 19.91 6.55
C SER A 74 -4.29 20.62 7.69
N LEU A 75 -3.04 20.22 7.96
CA LEU A 75 -2.21 20.87 8.97
C LEU A 75 -1.65 22.22 8.53
N GLY A 76 -1.53 22.48 7.22
CA GLY A 76 -0.89 23.68 6.66
C GLY A 76 -1.37 25.01 7.24
N PRO A 77 -2.69 25.26 7.38
CA PRO A 77 -3.21 26.51 7.95
C PRO A 77 -2.91 26.72 9.43
N ILE A 78 -2.62 25.65 10.19
CA ILE A 78 -2.51 25.68 11.66
C ILE A 78 -1.08 25.40 12.17
N THR A 79 -0.13 25.15 11.27
CA THR A 79 1.26 24.87 11.64
C THR A 79 2.11 26.14 11.68
N ASN A 80 3.15 26.13 12.52
CA ASN A 80 4.13 27.20 12.58
C ASN A 80 4.76 27.41 11.18
N PRO A 81 4.83 28.64 10.65
CA PRO A 81 5.46 28.93 9.36
C PRO A 81 6.88 28.35 9.20
N ASN A 82 7.64 28.24 10.29
CA ASN A 82 8.98 27.66 10.30
C ASN A 82 8.99 26.13 10.04
N MET A 83 7.84 25.46 10.11
CA MET A 83 7.68 24.02 9.86
C MET A 83 7.10 23.71 8.47
N LYS A 84 6.94 24.72 7.61
CA LYS A 84 6.39 24.55 6.26
C LYS A 84 7.21 23.59 5.39
N SER A 85 8.53 23.55 5.58
CA SER A 85 9.42 22.60 4.89
C SER A 85 9.11 21.15 5.27
N ASP A 86 8.75 20.88 6.52
CA ASP A 86 8.46 19.52 6.99
C ASP A 86 7.17 18.99 6.36
N LEU A 87 6.13 19.82 6.27
CA LEU A 87 4.88 19.46 5.57
C LEU A 87 5.08 19.27 4.06
N THR A 88 5.99 20.06 3.47
CA THR A 88 6.36 19.92 2.06
C THR A 88 7.03 18.57 1.83
N THR A 89 8.00 18.21 2.69
CA THR A 89 8.68 16.91 2.65
C THR A 89 7.71 15.76 2.86
N ALA A 90 6.84 15.84 3.87
CA ALA A 90 5.84 14.80 4.16
C ALA A 90 4.91 14.58 2.95
N SER A 91 4.44 15.66 2.32
CA SER A 91 3.59 15.59 1.14
C SER A 91 4.30 14.97 -0.07
N ALA A 92 5.58 15.30 -0.29
CA ALA A 92 6.37 14.73 -1.37
C ALA A 92 6.60 13.22 -1.18
N LEU A 93 6.98 12.81 0.04
CA LEU A 93 7.17 11.40 0.38
C LEU A 93 5.88 10.59 0.26
N ALA A 94 4.75 11.15 0.72
CA ALA A 94 3.45 10.51 0.59
C ALA A 94 3.06 10.30 -0.88
N ARG A 95 3.30 11.28 -1.75
CA ARG A 95 3.05 11.14 -3.20
C ARG A 95 3.93 10.05 -3.83
N ALA A 96 5.21 10.03 -3.50
CA ALA A 96 6.12 8.99 -3.99
C ALA A 96 5.69 7.59 -3.50
N ALA A 97 5.23 7.46 -2.26
CA ALA A 97 4.73 6.19 -1.72
C ALA A 97 3.43 5.73 -2.40
N ILE A 98 2.52 6.65 -2.74
CA ILE A 98 1.33 6.34 -3.53
C ILE A 98 1.74 5.83 -4.91
N GLU A 99 2.61 6.54 -5.61
CA GLU A 99 3.07 6.17 -6.95
C GLU A 99 3.77 4.80 -6.95
N GLY A 100 4.73 4.60 -6.04
CA GLY A 100 5.43 3.33 -5.89
C GLY A 100 4.50 2.18 -5.49
N GLY A 101 3.60 2.40 -4.53
CA GLY A 101 2.61 1.41 -4.13
C GLY A 101 1.70 0.99 -5.29
N LEU A 102 1.19 1.96 -6.06
CA LEU A 102 0.34 1.67 -7.21
C LEU A 102 1.09 0.94 -8.32
N ALA A 103 2.36 1.25 -8.57
CA ALA A 103 3.17 0.51 -9.55
C ALA A 103 3.34 -0.98 -9.16
N ASN A 104 3.51 -1.27 -7.86
CA ASN A 104 3.58 -2.64 -7.35
C ASN A 104 2.20 -3.35 -7.40
N VAL A 105 1.11 -2.62 -7.20
CA VAL A 105 -0.25 -3.15 -7.40
C VAL A 105 -0.48 -3.53 -8.85
N ASP A 106 -0.10 -2.66 -9.79
CA ASP A 106 -0.32 -2.86 -11.22
C ASP A 106 0.40 -4.13 -11.73
N ILE A 107 1.69 -4.31 -11.41
CA ILE A 107 2.44 -5.50 -11.83
C ILE A 107 1.87 -6.81 -11.23
N ASN A 108 1.42 -6.79 -9.97
CA ASN A 108 0.83 -7.98 -9.35
C ASN A 108 -0.54 -8.33 -9.96
N MET A 109 -1.34 -7.32 -10.34
CA MET A 109 -2.62 -7.53 -11.03
C MET A 109 -2.48 -8.18 -12.41
N GLU A 110 -1.38 -7.97 -13.12
CA GLU A 110 -1.13 -8.64 -14.41
C GLU A 110 -1.03 -10.16 -14.28
N SER A 111 -0.65 -10.65 -13.09
CA SER A 111 -0.53 -12.08 -12.79
C SER A 111 -1.81 -12.72 -12.23
N LEU A 112 -2.83 -11.91 -11.91
CA LEU A 112 -4.07 -12.37 -11.28
C LEU A 112 -5.14 -12.77 -12.31
N LYS A 113 -5.80 -13.91 -12.07
CA LYS A 113 -6.90 -14.41 -12.92
C LYS A 113 -8.28 -14.04 -12.41
N ASP A 114 -8.41 -13.71 -11.12
CA ASP A 114 -9.68 -13.30 -10.52
C ASP A 114 -10.09 -11.89 -10.97
N ALA A 115 -10.97 -11.84 -11.96
CA ALA A 115 -11.46 -10.61 -12.55
C ALA A 115 -12.24 -9.72 -11.56
N GLU A 116 -12.97 -10.32 -10.59
CA GLU A 116 -13.73 -9.57 -9.60
C GLU A 116 -12.78 -8.87 -8.62
N PHE A 117 -11.76 -9.59 -8.14
CA PHE A 117 -10.73 -9.03 -7.29
C PHE A 117 -9.97 -7.91 -8.00
N VAL A 118 -9.54 -8.12 -9.25
CA VAL A 118 -8.84 -7.11 -10.04
C VAL A 118 -9.71 -5.85 -10.24
N ALA A 119 -11.01 -6.00 -10.54
CA ALA A 119 -11.92 -4.86 -10.68
C ALA A 119 -12.07 -4.09 -9.36
N LYS A 120 -12.14 -4.78 -8.23
CA LYS A 120 -12.18 -4.16 -6.90
C LYS A 120 -10.90 -3.39 -6.59
N VAL A 121 -9.73 -3.97 -6.87
CA VAL A 121 -8.44 -3.32 -6.65
C VAL A 121 -8.28 -2.10 -7.55
N ARG A 122 -8.60 -2.21 -8.86
CA ARG A 122 -8.57 -1.06 -9.79
C ARG A 122 -9.44 0.11 -9.34
N ARG A 123 -10.64 -0.17 -8.84
CA ARG A 123 -11.52 0.88 -8.31
C ARG A 123 -10.87 1.61 -7.12
N ARG A 124 -10.30 0.86 -6.18
CA ARG A 124 -9.61 1.43 -5.01
C ARG A 124 -8.38 2.23 -5.45
N ALA A 125 -7.52 1.65 -6.27
CA ALA A 125 -6.33 2.30 -6.83
C ALA A 125 -6.65 3.58 -7.61
N GLY A 126 -7.73 3.58 -8.40
CA GLY A 126 -8.19 4.75 -9.15
C GLY A 126 -8.62 5.92 -8.26
N ALA A 127 -9.16 5.65 -7.07
CA ALA A 127 -9.53 6.69 -6.10
C ALA A 127 -8.31 7.30 -5.38
N LEU A 128 -7.12 6.71 -5.55
CA LEU A 128 -5.87 7.17 -4.94
C LEU A 128 -5.01 8.00 -5.88
N LYS A 129 -5.47 8.32 -7.08
CA LYS A 129 -4.80 9.24 -8.00
C LYS A 129 -5.36 10.65 -7.76
#